data_AF-A0A7J6RTP4-F1
#
_entry.id   AF-A0A7J6RTP4-F1
#
_cell.length_a   1.000
_cell.length_b   1.000
_cell.length_c   1.000
_cell.angle_alpha   90.00
_cell.angle_beta   90.00
_cell.angle_gamma   90.00
#
_symmetry.space_group_name_H-M   'P 1'
#
loop_
_entity.id
_entity.type
_entity.pdbx_description
1 polymer ?
#
loop_
_entity_poly.entity_id
_entity_poly.type
_entity_poly.pdbx_seq_one_letter_code
_entity_poly.pdbx_strand_id
1 'polypeptide(L)'
;MARKNLLTTAEKAQIVKLLSQGSTSLEISKKIGRDHRTVKAYIENPSKEYVRPKGPYKKSVTSREKTLLKRSMAKGPLRSSKDIFEDAGVNKLGKSARCQLLKTIGKVKTANKKPHLTQKHKQQRLTWARESLNPCEHYWSLLKKRVYAAGKQYNSIGELWQGVTEAAADITSEEIRTLTESMDRKLEQ
;
A
#
# COMPACT_ATOMS: atom_id res chain seq x y z
N MET A 1 24.47 2.40 29.10
CA MET A 1 25.44 1.45 28.48
C MET A 1 25.03 0.03 28.83
N ALA A 2 24.88 -0.86 27.84
CA ALA A 2 24.52 -2.26 28.10
C ALA A 2 25.63 -2.93 28.93
N ARG A 3 25.28 -3.56 30.06
CA ARG A 3 26.25 -4.27 30.90
C ARG A 3 26.90 -5.40 30.07
N LYS A 4 28.23 -5.53 30.13
CA LYS A 4 28.95 -6.63 29.46
C LYS A 4 28.50 -7.95 30.11
N ASN A 5 27.72 -8.77 29.41
CA ASN A 5 27.08 -9.96 30.00
C ASN A 5 28.02 -11.14 30.27
N LEU A 6 29.26 -11.11 29.76
CA LEU A 6 30.20 -12.24 29.86
C LEU A 6 31.38 -11.88 30.76
N LEU A 7 31.77 -12.84 31.60
CA LEU A 7 32.99 -12.80 32.41
C LEU A 7 34.21 -12.94 31.48
N THR A 8 35.18 -12.05 31.64
CA THR A 8 36.48 -12.14 30.97
C THR A 8 37.32 -13.26 31.56
N THR A 9 38.35 -13.72 30.84
CA THR A 9 39.29 -14.75 31.32
C THR A 9 40.01 -14.33 32.61
N ALA A 10 40.34 -13.04 32.72
CA ALA A 10 40.93 -12.46 33.94
C ALA A 10 39.96 -12.49 35.12
N GLU A 11 38.70 -12.09 34.92
CA GLU A 11 37.66 -12.15 35.96
C GLU A 11 37.39 -13.60 36.40
N LYS A 12 37.37 -14.56 35.47
CA LYS A 12 37.26 -15.99 35.76
C LYS A 12 38.40 -16.49 36.65
N ALA A 13 39.65 -16.15 36.32
CA ALA A 13 40.82 -16.51 37.12
C ALA A 13 40.77 -15.88 38.53
N GLN A 14 40.30 -14.63 38.64
CA GLN A 14 40.11 -13.96 39.93
C GLN A 14 39.03 -14.63 40.78
N ILE A 15 37.93 -15.10 40.18
CA ILE A 15 36.91 -15.88 40.88
C ILE A 15 37.50 -17.18 41.42
N VAL A 16 38.27 -17.92 40.61
CA VAL A 16 38.92 -19.18 41.05
C VAL A 16 39.88 -18.94 42.22
N LYS A 17 40.70 -17.88 42.14
CA LYS A 17 41.63 -17.50 43.22
C LYS A 17 40.93 -17.11 44.52
N LEU A 18 39.83 -16.36 44.44
CA LEU A 18 39.08 -15.95 45.64
C LEU A 18 38.27 -17.10 46.23
N LEU A 19 37.83 -18.04 45.38
CA LEU A 19 37.14 -19.26 45.82
C LEU A 19 38.09 -20.20 46.58
N SER A 20 39.35 -20.35 46.13
CA SER A 20 40.34 -21.16 46.86
C SER A 20 40.72 -20.57 48.22
N GLN A 21 40.51 -19.27 48.42
CA GLN A 21 40.68 -18.57 49.70
C GLN A 21 39.44 -18.70 50.62
N GLY A 22 38.40 -19.43 50.20
CA GLY A 22 37.17 -19.62 50.98
C GLY A 22 36.20 -18.43 50.99
N SER A 23 36.39 -17.42 50.13
CA SER A 23 35.46 -16.28 50.06
C SER A 23 34.09 -16.69 49.54
N THR A 24 33.02 -16.10 50.08
CA THR A 24 31.65 -16.38 49.62
C THR A 24 31.37 -15.74 48.25
N SER A 25 30.41 -16.28 47.49
CA SER A 25 30.06 -15.77 46.16
C SER A 25 29.59 -14.30 46.16
N LEU A 26 28.99 -13.83 47.26
CA LEU A 26 28.59 -12.44 47.48
C LEU A 26 29.79 -11.51 47.71
N GLU A 27 30.80 -11.97 48.45
CA GLU A 27 32.05 -11.21 48.65
C GLU A 27 32.85 -11.11 47.34
N ILE A 28 32.92 -12.21 46.60
CA ILE A 28 33.55 -12.26 45.27
C ILE A 28 32.86 -11.28 44.32
N SER A 29 31.52 -11.25 44.34
CA SER A 29 30.70 -10.30 43.59
C SER A 29 31.03 -8.84 43.91
N LYS A 30 31.13 -8.48 45.19
CA LYS A 30 31.50 -7.12 45.63
C LYS A 30 32.93 -6.75 45.21
N LYS A 31 33.88 -7.68 45.31
CA LYS A 31 35.30 -7.45 44.93
C LYS A 31 35.50 -7.25 43.43
N ILE A 32 34.76 -7.99 42.59
CA ILE A 32 34.89 -7.94 41.12
C ILE A 32 33.90 -6.93 40.49
N GLY A 33 32.92 -6.43 41.26
CA GLY A 33 31.90 -5.50 40.76
C GLY A 33 30.90 -6.14 39.79
N ARG A 34 30.66 -7.45 39.93
CA ARG A 34 29.75 -8.24 39.07
C ARG A 34 28.55 -8.74 39.87
N ASP A 35 27.44 -9.01 39.19
CA ASP A 35 26.25 -9.55 39.85
C ASP A 35 26.53 -10.95 40.43
N HIS A 36 26.17 -11.17 41.69
CA HIS A 36 26.43 -12.44 42.38
C HIS A 36 25.83 -13.66 41.68
N ARG A 37 24.72 -13.52 40.92
CA ARG A 37 24.14 -14.63 40.14
C ARG A 37 25.06 -15.04 38.99
N THR A 38 25.79 -14.08 38.43
CA THR A 38 26.78 -14.35 37.37
C THR A 38 27.98 -15.11 37.93
N VAL A 39 28.45 -14.73 39.12
CA VAL A 39 29.51 -15.44 39.84
C VAL A 39 29.04 -16.85 40.24
N LYS A 40 27.83 -16.97 40.79
CA LYS A 40 27.22 -18.24 41.17
C LYS A 40 27.05 -19.19 39.98
N ALA A 41 26.53 -18.70 38.86
CA ALA A 41 26.37 -19.49 37.63
C ALA A 41 27.71 -19.99 37.08
N TYR A 42 28.79 -19.20 37.24
CA TYR A 42 30.14 -19.62 36.88
C TYR A 42 30.70 -20.68 37.85
N ILE A 43 30.46 -20.54 39.16
CA ILE A 43 30.86 -21.55 40.16
C ILE A 43 30.14 -22.88 39.92
N GLU A 44 28.84 -22.83 39.63
CA GLU A 44 28.04 -24.02 39.34
C GLU A 44 28.46 -24.71 38.03
N ASN A 45 28.88 -23.94 37.01
CA ASN A 45 29.31 -24.49 35.72
C ASN A 45 30.53 -23.74 35.14
N PRO A 46 31.75 -24.01 35.63
CA PRO A 46 32.96 -23.28 35.23
C PRO A 46 33.36 -23.50 33.77
N SER A 47 33.06 -24.68 33.23
CA SER A 47 33.35 -25.09 31.84
C SER A 47 32.34 -24.57 30.82
N LYS A 48 31.22 -23.96 31.25
CA LYS A 48 30.17 -23.50 30.35
C LYS A 48 30.60 -22.24 29.62
N GLU A 49 30.91 -22.39 28.34
CA GLU A 49 31.12 -21.26 27.44
C GLU A 49 29.81 -20.82 26.81
N TYR A 50 29.50 -19.52 26.92
CA TYR A 50 28.37 -18.96 26.20
C TYR A 50 28.75 -18.75 24.73
N VAL A 51 28.22 -19.60 23.86
CA VAL A 51 28.32 -19.44 22.41
C VAL A 51 27.01 -18.82 21.92
N ARG A 52 27.08 -17.65 21.28
CA ARG A 52 25.93 -17.13 20.54
C ARG A 52 25.64 -18.10 19.40
N PRO A 53 24.40 -18.56 19.20
CA PRO A 53 24.07 -19.39 18.05
C PRO A 53 24.52 -18.67 16.78
N LYS A 54 25.49 -19.27 16.09
CA LYS A 54 26.06 -18.73 14.85
C LYS A 54 25.25 -19.27 13.68
N GLY A 55 24.77 -18.38 12.83
CA GLY A 55 24.11 -18.75 11.57
C GLY A 55 22.78 -18.02 11.36
N PRO A 56 22.30 -17.99 10.11
CA PRO A 56 21.00 -17.42 9.81
C PRO A 56 19.90 -18.28 10.44
N TYR A 57 18.86 -17.63 10.95
CA TYR A 57 17.65 -18.33 11.38
C TYR A 57 17.08 -19.16 10.22
N LYS A 58 16.59 -20.37 10.53
CA LYS A 58 15.91 -21.24 9.54
C LYS A 58 14.67 -20.50 9.03
N LYS A 59 14.72 -19.99 7.80
CA LYS A 59 13.58 -19.28 7.21
C LYS A 59 12.39 -20.23 7.12
N SER A 60 11.21 -19.75 7.49
CA SER A 60 9.97 -20.54 7.42
C SER A 60 9.60 -21.00 6.01
N VAL A 61 10.17 -20.37 4.98
CA VAL A 61 9.95 -20.72 3.58
C VAL A 61 11.31 -20.77 2.86
N THR A 62 11.55 -21.91 2.22
CA THR A 62 12.73 -22.21 1.41
C THR A 62 12.71 -21.47 0.08
N SER A 63 13.87 -21.33 -0.56
CA SER A 63 13.97 -20.70 -1.88
C SER A 63 13.14 -21.43 -2.94
N ARG A 64 13.05 -22.76 -2.87
CA ARG A 64 12.25 -23.57 -3.80
C ARG A 64 10.75 -23.28 -3.66
N GLU A 65 10.25 -23.21 -2.44
CA GLU A 65 8.85 -22.86 -2.16
C GLU A 65 8.52 -21.45 -2.67
N LYS A 66 9.43 -20.48 -2.53
CA LYS A 66 9.24 -19.14 -3.12
C LYS A 66 9.10 -19.20 -4.64
N THR A 67 9.87 -20.04 -5.31
CA THR A 67 9.77 -20.23 -6.76
C THR A 67 8.45 -20.87 -7.16
N LEU A 68 7.95 -21.85 -6.39
CA LEU A 68 6.63 -22.45 -6.62
C LEU A 68 5.51 -21.41 -6.43
N LEU A 69 5.59 -20.60 -5.37
CA LEU A 69 4.64 -19.51 -5.14
C LEU A 69 4.65 -18.51 -6.31
N LYS A 70 5.82 -18.14 -6.84
CA LYS A 70 5.90 -17.28 -8.04
C LYS A 70 5.17 -17.88 -9.23
N ARG A 71 5.34 -19.18 -9.48
CA ARG A 71 4.65 -19.87 -10.58
C ARG A 71 3.14 -19.90 -10.38
N SER A 72 2.67 -20.23 -9.17
CA SER A 72 1.24 -20.25 -8.85
C SER A 72 0.61 -18.86 -8.97
N MET A 73 1.31 -17.81 -8.52
CA MET A 73 0.89 -16.42 -8.70
C MET A 73 0.75 -16.02 -10.18
N ALA A 74 1.65 -16.50 -11.04
CA ALA A 74 1.59 -16.23 -12.47
C ALA A 74 0.48 -17.01 -13.19
N LYS A 75 0.19 -18.23 -12.74
CA LYS A 75 -0.86 -19.10 -13.30
C LYS A 75 -2.27 -18.53 -13.08
N GLY A 76 -2.49 -17.86 -11.95
CA GLY A 76 -3.80 -17.32 -11.58
C GLY A 76 -3.71 -15.94 -10.96
N PRO A 77 -3.67 -14.86 -11.76
CA PRO A 77 -3.74 -13.51 -11.22
C PRO A 77 -5.03 -13.32 -10.43
N LEU A 78 -4.98 -12.54 -9.35
CA LEU A 78 -6.13 -12.21 -8.45
C LEU A 78 -6.69 -13.36 -7.58
N ARG A 79 -6.04 -14.54 -7.54
CA ARG A 79 -6.43 -15.62 -6.62
C ARG A 79 -6.16 -15.27 -5.15
N SER A 80 -6.85 -15.94 -4.23
CA SER A 80 -6.67 -15.70 -2.80
C SER A 80 -5.30 -16.21 -2.32
N SER A 81 -4.78 -15.61 -1.24
CA SER A 81 -3.52 -16.06 -0.65
C SER A 81 -3.59 -17.48 -0.06
N LYS A 82 -4.80 -18.03 0.15
CA LYS A 82 -4.97 -19.41 0.57
C LYS A 82 -4.74 -20.35 -0.62
N ASP A 83 -5.47 -20.10 -1.71
CA ASP A 83 -5.44 -20.97 -2.89
C ASP A 83 -4.06 -21.00 -3.55
N ILE A 84 -3.33 -19.87 -3.55
CA ILE A 84 -1.96 -19.78 -4.08
C ILE A 84 -1.00 -20.68 -3.27
N PHE A 85 -1.17 -20.75 -1.94
CA PHE A 85 -0.31 -21.56 -1.08
C PHE A 85 -0.70 -23.04 -1.10
N GLU A 86 -1.99 -23.34 -1.25
CA GLU A 86 -2.48 -24.71 -1.44
C GLU A 86 -1.99 -25.30 -2.77
N ASP A 87 -2.11 -24.55 -3.87
CA ASP A 87 -1.61 -24.96 -5.20
C ASP A 87 -0.08 -25.12 -5.22
N ALA A 88 0.65 -24.33 -4.41
CA ALA A 88 2.09 -24.46 -4.25
C ALA A 88 2.54 -25.53 -3.24
N GLY A 89 1.62 -26.12 -2.47
CA GLY A 89 1.91 -27.13 -1.43
C GLY A 89 2.56 -26.58 -0.14
N VAL A 90 2.38 -25.30 0.18
CA VAL A 90 3.05 -24.62 1.30
C VAL A 90 2.05 -24.15 2.36
N ASN A 91 1.38 -25.08 3.06
CA ASN A 91 0.27 -24.72 3.97
C ASN A 91 0.67 -24.39 5.42
N LYS A 92 1.96 -24.22 5.72
CA LYS A 92 2.46 -24.05 7.10
C LYS A 92 2.24 -22.65 7.69
N LEU A 93 1.82 -21.68 6.88
CA LEU A 93 1.81 -20.26 7.25
C LEU A 93 0.39 -19.73 7.49
N GLY A 94 0.23 -18.95 8.57
CA GLY A 94 -0.99 -18.18 8.82
C GLY A 94 -1.22 -17.06 7.79
N LYS A 95 -2.47 -16.56 7.71
CA LYS A 95 -2.91 -15.56 6.71
C LYS A 95 -1.96 -14.36 6.59
N SER A 96 -1.61 -13.72 7.70
CA SER A 96 -0.76 -12.51 7.70
C SER A 96 0.64 -12.81 7.16
N ALA A 97 1.23 -13.95 7.54
CA ALA A 97 2.54 -14.37 7.06
C ALA A 97 2.52 -14.67 5.56
N ARG A 98 1.47 -15.33 5.05
CA ARG A 98 1.28 -15.56 3.61
C ARG A 98 1.23 -14.24 2.84
N CYS A 99 0.42 -13.27 3.29
CA CYS A 99 0.30 -11.98 2.63
C CYS A 99 1.62 -11.17 2.66
N GLN A 100 2.35 -11.18 3.78
CA GLN A 100 3.65 -10.51 3.85
C GLN A 100 4.66 -11.15 2.89
N LEU A 101 4.68 -12.48 2.81
CA LEU A 101 5.56 -13.18 1.88
C LEU A 101 5.23 -12.84 0.43
N LEU A 102 3.95 -12.85 0.04
CA LEU A 102 3.54 -12.50 -1.32
C LEU A 102 3.95 -11.08 -1.72
N LYS A 103 3.87 -10.11 -0.78
CA LYS A 103 4.36 -8.73 -1.00
C LYS A 103 5.86 -8.67 -1.30
N THR A 104 6.66 -9.56 -0.70
CA THR A 104 8.11 -9.62 -0.97
C THR A 104 8.45 -10.30 -2.29
N ILE A 105 7.58 -11.18 -2.77
CA ILE A 105 7.86 -12.07 -3.90
C ILE A 105 7.32 -11.49 -5.22
N GLY A 106 6.13 -10.89 -5.20
CA GLY A 106 5.42 -10.45 -6.39
C GLY A 106 5.09 -8.95 -6.40
N LYS A 107 4.65 -8.47 -7.57
CA LYS A 107 4.17 -7.09 -7.74
C LYS A 107 2.72 -7.02 -7.30
N VAL A 108 2.47 -6.41 -6.15
CA VAL A 108 1.11 -6.19 -5.65
C VAL A 108 0.59 -4.88 -6.23
N LYS A 109 -0.48 -4.94 -7.04
CA LYS A 109 -1.26 -3.75 -7.40
C LYS A 109 -2.32 -3.51 -6.34
N THR A 110 -2.25 -2.36 -5.69
CA THR A 110 -3.31 -1.86 -4.81
C THR A 110 -4.16 -0.86 -5.57
N ALA A 111 -5.47 -0.84 -5.31
CA ALA A 111 -6.35 0.17 -5.88
C ALA A 111 -5.89 1.58 -5.44
N ASN A 112 -5.83 2.51 -6.38
CA ASN A 112 -5.57 3.91 -6.06
C ASN A 112 -6.72 4.43 -5.19
N LYS A 113 -6.39 4.95 -4.02
CA LYS A 113 -7.39 5.54 -3.13
C LYS A 113 -7.95 6.79 -3.82
N LYS A 114 -9.28 6.87 -3.94
CA LYS A 114 -9.92 8.11 -4.38
C LYS A 114 -9.62 9.19 -3.32
N PRO A 115 -9.07 10.37 -3.71
CA PRO A 115 -8.83 11.42 -2.74
C PRO A 115 -10.15 11.88 -2.13
N HIS A 116 -10.12 12.26 -0.86
CA HIS A 116 -11.30 12.80 -0.19
C HIS A 116 -11.73 14.11 -0.86
N LEU A 117 -13.03 14.28 -1.08
CA LEU A 117 -13.57 15.49 -1.70
C LEU A 117 -13.63 16.61 -0.66
N THR A 118 -12.58 17.42 -0.60
CA THR A 118 -12.50 18.60 0.28
C THR A 118 -13.49 19.68 -0.17
N GLN A 119 -13.83 20.62 0.73
CA GLN A 119 -14.73 21.73 0.39
C GLN A 119 -14.21 22.56 -0.79
N LYS A 120 -12.89 22.76 -0.88
CA LYS A 120 -12.23 23.39 -2.02
C LYS A 120 -12.50 22.64 -3.32
N HIS A 121 -12.37 21.31 -3.34
CA HIS A 121 -12.66 20.51 -4.54
C HIS A 121 -14.12 20.63 -4.98
N LYS A 122 -15.06 20.69 -4.03
CA LYS A 122 -16.48 20.91 -4.34
C LYS A 122 -16.72 22.27 -4.98
N GLN A 123 -16.15 23.33 -4.41
CA GLN A 123 -16.24 24.68 -4.97
C GLN A 123 -15.64 24.77 -6.37
N GLN A 124 -14.43 24.22 -6.58
CA GLN A 124 -13.79 24.22 -7.89
C GLN A 124 -14.55 23.42 -8.95
N ARG A 125 -15.17 22.30 -8.56
CA ARG A 125 -16.05 21.54 -9.46
C ARG A 125 -17.31 22.32 -9.81
N LEU A 126 -17.89 23.02 -8.84
CA LEU A 126 -19.07 23.85 -9.03
C LEU A 126 -18.77 25.09 -9.89
N THR A 127 -17.62 25.75 -9.70
CA THR A 127 -17.19 26.85 -10.57
C THR A 127 -16.95 26.35 -12.00
N TRP A 128 -16.22 25.25 -12.16
CA TRP A 128 -16.03 24.63 -13.48
C TRP A 128 -17.34 24.23 -14.13
N ALA A 129 -18.27 23.66 -13.37
CA ALA A 129 -19.59 23.28 -13.87
C ALA A 129 -20.35 24.51 -14.35
N ARG A 130 -20.42 25.58 -13.53
CA ARG A 130 -21.06 26.85 -13.93
C ARG A 130 -20.44 27.47 -15.18
N GLU A 131 -19.11 27.45 -15.32
CA GLU A 131 -18.41 27.98 -16.48
C GLU A 131 -18.61 27.12 -17.74
N SER A 132 -18.65 25.80 -17.58
CA SER A 132 -18.76 24.84 -18.70
C SER A 132 -20.21 24.59 -19.13
N LEU A 133 -21.16 24.78 -18.24
CA LEU A 133 -22.60 24.70 -18.48
C LEU A 133 -23.10 26.10 -18.88
N ASN A 134 -22.62 26.60 -20.02
CA ASN A 134 -23.19 27.80 -20.64
C ASN A 134 -24.33 27.39 -21.59
N PRO A 135 -25.59 27.81 -21.35
CA PRO A 135 -26.73 27.49 -22.22
C PRO A 135 -26.49 27.87 -23.67
N CYS A 136 -25.77 28.96 -23.92
CA CYS A 136 -25.45 29.44 -25.26
C CYS A 136 -24.56 28.44 -26.01
N GLU A 137 -23.54 27.87 -25.35
CA GLU A 137 -22.66 26.85 -25.96
C GLU A 137 -23.43 25.56 -26.26
N HIS A 138 -24.34 25.15 -25.37
CA HIS A 138 -25.20 23.99 -25.63
C HIS A 138 -26.16 24.24 -26.80
N TYR A 139 -26.75 25.43 -26.89
CA TYR A 139 -27.57 25.85 -28.01
C TYR A 139 -26.79 25.82 -29.33
N TRP A 140 -25.57 26.40 -29.37
CA TRP A 140 -24.69 26.33 -30.53
C TRP A 140 -24.34 24.90 -30.93
N SER A 141 -24.13 24.00 -29.96
CA SER A 141 -23.84 22.60 -30.24
C SER A 141 -25.02 21.87 -30.89
N LEU A 142 -26.25 22.16 -30.48
CA LEU A 142 -27.47 21.62 -31.09
C LEU A 142 -27.70 22.18 -32.47
N LEU A 143 -27.57 23.50 -32.62
CA LEU A 143 -27.73 24.19 -33.89
C LEU A 143 -26.73 23.65 -34.91
N LYS A 144 -25.46 23.48 -34.52
CA LYS A 144 -24.44 22.85 -35.37
C LYS A 144 -24.83 21.43 -35.79
N LYS A 145 -25.35 20.61 -34.86
CA LYS A 145 -25.81 19.25 -35.20
C LYS A 145 -26.95 19.25 -36.21
N ARG A 146 -27.89 20.19 -36.10
CA ARG A 146 -29.02 20.31 -37.06
C ARG A 146 -28.59 20.84 -38.41
N VAL A 147 -27.75 21.88 -38.43
CA VAL A 147 -27.22 22.48 -39.67
C VAL A 147 -26.46 21.46 -40.52
N TYR A 148 -25.67 20.59 -39.87
CA TYR A 148 -24.88 19.54 -40.53
C TYR A 148 -25.54 18.15 -40.46
N ALA A 149 -26.83 18.08 -40.11
CA ALA A 149 -27.56 16.81 -40.07
C ALA A 149 -27.56 16.16 -41.46
N ALA A 150 -27.54 14.83 -41.49
CA ALA A 150 -27.49 14.02 -42.72
C ALA A 150 -26.27 14.30 -43.64
N GLY A 151 -25.19 14.88 -43.11
CA GLY A 151 -23.97 15.13 -43.86
C GLY A 151 -24.06 16.28 -44.87
N LYS A 152 -25.05 17.18 -44.70
CA LYS A 152 -25.19 18.38 -45.52
C LYS A 152 -23.92 19.24 -45.44
N GLN A 153 -23.46 19.72 -46.58
CA GLN A 153 -22.37 20.68 -46.71
C GLN A 153 -22.86 21.88 -47.51
N TYR A 154 -22.35 23.07 -47.21
CA TYR A 154 -22.76 24.32 -47.84
C TYR A 154 -21.57 24.89 -48.61
N ASN A 155 -21.79 25.29 -49.86
CA ASN A 155 -20.73 25.79 -50.74
C ASN A 155 -20.73 27.33 -50.82
N SER A 156 -21.75 27.98 -50.27
CA SER A 156 -21.89 29.44 -50.20
C SER A 156 -22.28 29.88 -48.79
N ILE A 157 -21.79 31.06 -48.39
CA ILE A 157 -22.15 31.72 -47.13
C ILE A 157 -23.66 31.96 -47.06
N GLY A 158 -24.31 32.32 -48.18
CA GLY A 158 -25.76 32.55 -48.22
C GLY A 158 -26.59 31.30 -47.93
N GLU A 159 -26.20 30.17 -48.53
CA GLU A 159 -26.85 28.87 -48.27
C GLU A 159 -26.65 28.41 -46.83
N LEU A 160 -25.45 28.61 -46.28
CA LEU A 160 -25.17 28.31 -44.87
C LEU A 160 -26.04 29.16 -43.94
N TRP A 161 -26.17 30.47 -44.21
CA TRP A 161 -27.03 31.35 -43.41
C TRP A 161 -28.48 30.91 -43.45
N GLN A 162 -28.98 30.56 -44.63
CA GLN A 162 -30.35 30.05 -44.77
C GLN A 162 -30.55 28.76 -43.98
N GLY A 163 -29.62 27.80 -44.09
CA GLY A 163 -29.67 26.55 -43.31
C GLY A 163 -29.57 26.78 -41.80
N VAL A 164 -28.79 27.77 -41.36
CA VAL A 164 -28.71 28.19 -39.94
C VAL A 164 -30.04 28.78 -39.48
N THR A 165 -30.67 29.65 -40.26
CA THR A 165 -31.97 30.25 -39.91
C THR A 165 -33.09 29.22 -39.86
N GLU A 166 -33.12 28.28 -40.81
CA GLU A 166 -34.09 27.18 -40.82
C GLU A 166 -33.89 26.25 -39.62
N ALA A 167 -32.63 25.87 -39.34
CA ALA A 167 -32.31 25.03 -38.18
C ALA A 167 -32.58 25.72 -36.84
N ALA A 168 -32.41 27.05 -36.76
CA ALA A 168 -32.74 27.83 -35.57
C ALA A 168 -34.26 27.93 -35.36
N ALA A 169 -35.04 28.07 -36.43
CA ALA A 169 -36.50 28.13 -36.37
C ALA A 169 -37.14 26.78 -35.97
N ASP A 170 -36.49 25.66 -36.33
CA ASP A 170 -36.90 24.30 -35.98
C ASP A 170 -36.66 23.95 -34.50
N ILE A 171 -35.74 24.65 -33.81
CA ILE A 171 -35.48 24.43 -32.38
C ILE A 171 -36.65 24.97 -31.55
N THR A 172 -37.36 24.08 -30.86
CA THR A 172 -38.50 24.46 -30.03
C THR A 172 -38.05 24.98 -28.66
N SER A 173 -38.91 25.80 -28.04
CA SER A 173 -38.68 26.31 -26.68
C SER A 173 -38.62 25.20 -25.62
N GLU A 174 -39.28 24.06 -25.87
CA GLU A 174 -39.25 22.88 -24.99
C GLU A 174 -37.88 22.18 -25.01
N GLU A 175 -37.23 22.11 -26.17
CA GLU A 175 -35.87 21.56 -26.29
C GLU A 175 -34.86 22.40 -25.50
N ILE A 176 -34.99 23.73 -25.57
CA ILE A 176 -34.15 24.66 -24.81
C ILE A 176 -34.38 24.48 -23.31
N ARG A 177 -35.64 24.36 -22.86
CA ARG A 177 -35.97 24.09 -21.45
C ARG A 177 -35.41 22.77 -20.95
N THR A 178 -35.48 21.72 -21.79
CA THR A 178 -34.91 20.40 -21.45
C THR A 178 -33.40 20.48 -21.23
N LEU A 179 -32.70 21.30 -22.03
CA LEU A 179 -31.26 21.53 -21.84
C LEU A 179 -30.97 22.21 -20.52
N THR A 180 -31.68 23.29 -20.19
CA THR A 180 -31.47 24.01 -18.92
C THR A 180 -31.82 23.16 -17.71
N GLU A 181 -32.92 22.40 -17.74
CA GLU A 181 -33.28 21.47 -16.68
C GLU A 181 -32.25 20.33 -16.50
N SER A 182 -31.61 19.89 -17.58
CA SER A 182 -30.49 18.93 -17.49
C SER A 182 -29.27 19.53 -16.80
N MET A 183 -29.09 20.85 -16.80
CA MET A 183 -27.94 21.51 -16.17
C MET A 183 -28.11 21.54 -14.65
N ASP A 184 -29.31 21.85 -14.17
CA ASP A 184 -29.63 21.87 -12.74
C ASP A 184 -29.40 20.49 -12.11
N ARG A 185 -29.86 19.41 -12.76
CA ARG A 185 -29.60 18.03 -12.32
C ARG A 185 -28.10 17.67 -12.24
N LYS A 186 -27.26 18.28 -13.08
CA LYS A 186 -25.80 18.03 -13.07
C LYS A 186 -25.09 18.82 -11.96
N LEU A 187 -25.69 19.90 -11.47
CA LEU A 187 -25.15 20.70 -10.36
C LEU A 187 -25.51 20.11 -8.99
N GLU A 188 -26.57 19.30 -8.91
CA GLU A 188 -27.03 18.65 -7.67
C GLU A 188 -26.28 17.35 -7.29
N GLN A 189 -25.49 16.76 -8.20
CA GLN A 189 -24.71 15.52 -8.00
C GLN A 189 -23.26 15.75 -7.55
#